data_AF-A0A5J9SH64-F1
#
_entry.id   AF-A0A5J9SH64-F1
#
_cell.length_a   1.000
_cell.length_b   1.000
_cell.length_c   1.000
_cell.angle_alpha   90.00
_cell.angle_beta   90.00
_cell.angle_gamma   90.00
#
_symmetry.space_group_name_H-M   'P 1'
#
loop_
_entity.id
_entity.type
_entity.pdbx_description
1 polymer ?
#
loop_
_entity_poly.entity_id
_entity_poly.type
_entity_poly.pdbx_seq_one_letter_code
_entity_poly.pdbx_strand_id
1 'polypeptide(L)' 'MQDWAPVFISLVLFILLSPGLLFQLPGKCRLIEFGNFQTSALAILVHAVLFFTFAAIFLIAIGVHINLGSP' A
#
# COMPACT_ATOMS: atom_id res chain seq x y z
N MET A 1 25.55 3.88 7.79
CA MET A 1 24.33 4.64 8.11
C MET A 1 23.18 3.83 7.54
N GLN A 2 22.21 3.45 8.36
CA GLN A 2 21.09 2.62 7.89
C GLN A 2 20.14 3.55 7.14
N ASP A 3 19.89 3.28 5.86
CA ASP A 3 18.94 4.05 5.05
C ASP A 3 17.51 3.68 5.47
N TRP A 4 16.83 4.61 6.13
CA TRP A 4 15.44 4.44 6.59
C TRP A 4 14.40 4.91 5.57
N ALA A 5 14.85 5.48 4.45
CA ALA A 5 13.99 5.95 3.37
C ALA A 5 13.05 4.84 2.85
N PRO A 6 13.52 3.60 2.58
CA PRO A 6 12.64 2.53 2.13
C PRO A 6 11.50 2.24 3.10
N VAL A 7 11.79 2.28 4.40
CA VAL A 7 10.82 1.98 5.46
C VAL A 7 9.78 3.09 5.56
N PHE A 8 10.23 4.35 5.66
CA PHE A 8 9.33 5.49 5.84
C PHE A 8 8.45 5.75 4.62
N ILE A 9 9.03 5.69 3.42
CA ILE A 9 8.30 5.91 2.17
C ILE A 9 7.27 4.80 1.96
N SER A 10 7.65 3.54 2.20
CA SER A 10 6.71 2.42 2.10
C SER A 10 5.57 2.55 3.11
N LEU A 11 5.83 3.02 4.33
CA LEU A 11 4.80 3.23 5.35
C LEU A 11 3.81 4.33 4.95
N VAL A 12 4.29 5.48 4.49
CA VAL A 12 3.43 6.59 4.05
C VAL A 12 2.61 6.19 2.84
N LEU A 13 3.23 5.56 1.82
CA LEU A 13 2.53 5.04 0.66
C LEU A 13 1.49 3.99 1.05
N PHE A 14 1.83 3.11 2.00
CA PHE A 14 0.90 2.09 2.47
C PHE A 14 -0.32 2.69 3.17
N ILE A 15 -0.15 3.74 3.99
CA ILE A 15 -1.27 4.44 4.64
C ILE A 15 -2.11 5.21 3.62
N LEU A 16 -1.45 5.92 2.68
CA LEU A 16 -2.11 6.74 1.66
C LEU A 16 -2.91 5.88 0.68
N LEU A 17 -2.34 4.73 0.31
CA LEU A 17 -2.87 3.85 -0.73
C LEU A 17 -3.68 2.69 -0.15
N SER A 18 -3.63 2.46 1.18
CA SER A 18 -4.41 1.42 1.86
C SER A 18 -5.88 1.57 1.46
N PRO A 19 -6.41 0.65 0.63
CA PRO A 19 -7.81 0.65 0.27
C PRO A 19 -8.49 0.06 1.50
N GLY A 20 -8.87 0.94 2.41
CA GLY A 20 -9.24 0.58 3.77
C GLY A 20 -10.04 -0.72 3.83
N LEU A 21 -9.54 -1.66 4.64
CA LEU A 21 -10.42 -2.63 5.31
C LEU A 21 -11.55 -1.91 6.10
N LEU A 22 -11.48 -0.57 6.25
CA LEU A 22 -12.53 0.34 6.75
C LEU A 22 -13.55 0.81 5.69
N PHE A 23 -13.21 0.84 4.40
CA PHE A 23 -14.19 1.09 3.32
C PHE A 23 -14.87 -0.19 2.84
N GLN A 24 -14.38 -1.34 3.30
CA GLN A 24 -15.20 -2.55 3.43
C GLN A 24 -16.11 -2.42 4.68
N LEU A 25 -16.91 -1.34 4.77
CA LEU A 25 -18.07 -1.35 5.65
C LEU A 25 -19.10 -2.28 4.99
N PRO A 26 -19.39 -3.46 5.58
CA PRO A 26 -20.41 -4.36 5.09
C PRO A 26 -21.76 -3.74 5.45
N GLY A 27 -22.26 -2.86 4.59
CA GLY A 27 -23.37 -1.98 4.92
C GLY A 27 -24.43 -1.91 3.83
N LYS A 28 -24.95 -3.06 3.38
CA LYS A 28 -26.36 -3.24 2.98
C LYS A 28 -26.67 -4.68 2.51
N CYS A 29 -27.28 -5.44 3.42
CA CYS A 29 -28.39 -6.37 3.12
C CYS A 29 -28.24 -7.48 2.06
N ARG A 30 -27.11 -8.19 1.95
CA ARG A 30 -27.23 -9.59 1.49
C ARG A 30 -26.12 -10.49 1.99
N LEU A 31 -26.58 -11.55 2.65
CA LEU A 31 -25.89 -12.75 3.04
C LEU A 31 -24.97 -13.26 1.92
N ILE A 32 -23.71 -13.54 2.26
CA ILE A 32 -22.92 -14.64 1.69
C ILE A 32 -22.69 -14.54 0.17
N GLU A 33 -21.74 -13.69 -0.25
CA GLU A 33 -20.99 -13.91 -1.50
C GLU A 33 -19.57 -14.38 -1.17
N PHE A 34 -19.46 -15.49 -0.44
CA PHE A 34 -18.20 -16.23 -0.24
C PHE A 34 -17.80 -17.02 -1.51
N GLY A 35 -18.05 -16.45 -2.68
CA GLY A 35 -17.94 -17.12 -3.98
C GLY A 35 -17.52 -16.23 -5.15
N ASN A 36 -17.31 -14.93 -4.94
CA ASN A 36 -16.81 -14.03 -5.99
C ASN A 36 -15.55 -13.27 -5.53
N PHE A 37 -14.46 -14.01 -5.30
CA PHE A 37 -13.12 -13.48 -5.06
C PHE A 37 -12.61 -12.55 -6.18
N GLN A 38 -13.29 -12.41 -7.32
CA GLN A 38 -12.81 -11.59 -8.44
C GLN A 38 -12.86 -10.09 -8.18
N THR A 39 -13.81 -9.57 -7.39
CA THR A 39 -13.86 -8.13 -7.08
C THR A 39 -12.82 -7.71 -6.04
N SER A 40 -12.54 -8.57 -5.05
CA SER A 40 -11.49 -8.32 -4.05
C SER A 40 -10.08 -8.57 -4.61
N ALA A 41 -9.88 -9.63 -5.39
CA ALA A 41 -8.58 -9.90 -6.02
C ALA A 41 -8.18 -8.79 -7.01
N LEU A 42 -9.14 -8.22 -7.75
CA LEU A 42 -8.87 -7.10 -8.65
C LEU A 42 -8.44 -5.84 -7.87
N ALA A 43 -9.09 -5.55 -6.74
CA ALA A 43 -8.71 -4.41 -5.90
C ALA A 43 -7.31 -4.58 -5.29
N ILE A 44 -6.98 -5.79 -4.81
CA ILE A 44 -5.64 -6.13 -4.30
C ILE A 44 -4.61 -6.02 -5.43
N LEU A 45 -4.92 -6.50 -6.63
CA LEU A 45 -4.02 -6.44 -7.79
C LEU A 45 -3.75 -5.00 -8.22
N VAL A 46 -4.79 -4.17 -8.34
CA VAL A 46 -4.66 -2.74 -8.66
C VAL A 46 -3.85 -2.01 -7.58
N HIS A 47 -4.12 -2.28 -6.30
CA HIS A 47 -3.35 -1.69 -5.20
C HIS A 47 -1.88 -2.12 -5.24
N ALA A 48 -1.60 -3.40 -5.45
CA ALA A 48 -0.23 -3.91 -5.51
C ALA A 48 0.57 -3.29 -6.67
N VAL A 49 -0.05 -3.14 -7.85
CA VAL A 49 0.59 -2.51 -9.01
C VAL A 49 0.85 -1.02 -8.74
N LEU A 50 -0.14 -0.27 -8.25
CA LEU A 50 0.03 1.16 -7.93
C LEU A 50 1.08 1.36 -6.83
N PHE A 51 1.01 0.58 -5.74
CA PHE A 51 1.96 0.66 -4.64
C PHE A 51 3.39 0.41 -5.13
N PHE A 52 3.59 -0.63 -5.95
CA PHE A 52 4.88 -0.94 -6.52
C PHE A 52 5.41 0.19 -7.43
N THR A 53 4.56 0.73 -8.31
CA THR A 53 4.96 1.84 -9.19
C THR A 53 5.38 3.09 -8.40
N PHE A 54 4.60 3.50 -7.40
CA PHE A 54 4.95 4.66 -6.58
C PHE A 54 6.21 4.39 -5.75
N ALA A 55 6.31 3.25 -5.08
CA ALA A 55 7.49 2.89 -4.30
C ALA A 55 8.76 2.87 -5.17
N ALA A 56 8.69 2.32 -6.39
CA ALA A 56 9.81 2.34 -7.32
C ALA A 56 10.21 3.76 -7.73
N ILE A 57 9.25 4.66 -8.00
CA ILE A 57 9.56 6.06 -8.32
C ILE A 57 10.24 6.76 -7.13
N PHE A 58 9.67 6.66 -5.93
CA PHE A 58 10.21 7.36 -4.76
C PHE A 58 11.57 6.81 -4.30
N LEU A 59 11.78 5.50 -4.40
CA LEU A 59 13.02 4.86 -3.94
C LEU A 59 14.11 4.85 -5.00
N ILE A 60 13.77 4.55 -6.25
CA ILE A 60 14.75 4.36 -7.32
C ILE A 60 14.94 5.65 -8.12
N ALA A 61 13.86 6.34 -8.51
CA ALA A 61 13.97 7.52 -9.39
C ALA A 61 14.36 8.79 -8.61
N ILE A 62 13.85 8.97 -7.39
CA ILE A 62 14.19 10.14 -6.57
C ILE A 62 15.47 9.92 -5.74
N GLY A 63 15.82 8.66 -5.43
CA GLY A 63 17.03 8.35 -4.66
C GLY A 63 17.00 8.98 -3.26
N VAL A 64 15.85 8.91 -2.58
CA VAL A 64 15.73 9.43 -1.22
C VAL A 64 16.54 8.54 -0.28
N HIS A 65 17.51 9.13 0.43
CA HIS A 65 18.29 8.49 1.49
C HIS A 65 17.99 9.19 2.81
N ILE A 66 17.45 8.46 3.79
CA ILE A 66 17.24 8.96 5.14
C ILE A 66 18.27 8.27 6.02
N ASN A 67 19.39 8.94 6.21
CA ASN A 67 20.41 8.52 7.16
C ASN A 67 19.99 8.99 8.56
N LEU A 68 19.35 8.11 9.33
CA LEU A 68 19.27 8.32 10.77
C LEU A 68 20.67 8.13 11.34
N GLY A 69 21.35 9.25 11.57
CA GLY A 69 22.60 9.29 12.33
C GLY A 69 22.33 8.75 13.73
N SER A 70 22.96 7.62 14.06
CA SER A 70 23.14 7.24 15.45
C SER A 70 24.03 8.27 16.14
N PRO A 71 23.81 8.58 17.44
CA PRO A 71 24.63 9.54 18.19
C PRO A 71 26.11 9.16 18.21
#